data_AF-A0A5J6G7M7-F1
#
_entry.id   AF-A0A5J6G7M7-F1
#
_cell.length_a   1.000
_cell.length_b   1.000
_cell.length_c   1.000
_cell.angle_alpha   90.00
_cell.angle_beta   90.00
_cell.angle_gamma   90.00
#
_symmetry.space_group_name_H-M   'P 1'
#
loop_
_entity.id
_entity.type
_entity.pdbx_description
1 polymer ?
#
loop_
_entity_poly.entity_id
_entity_poly.type
_entity_poly.pdbx_seq_one_letter_code
_entity_poly.pdbx_strand_id
1 'polypeptide(L)'
;MLGGSATTWCTPGHTLITFPDSIRSVLDHGHEIVGRRPRGYRSPSWDFSDATLGILEEFEFAWDSSLMGRDFTPYRPRPVVVHREEPNEFGPPSPVLELPVSWYMDDVPALDHVPGLLAGLMSTEGVFARWRDTFDYAYENEPSGNIRSQSVTTAPN
;
A
#
# COMPACT_ATOMS: atom_id res chain seq x y z
N MET A 1 -21.78 -7.21 -1.08
CA MET A 1 -21.85 -7.13 0.40
C MET A 1 -20.56 -6.49 0.92
N LEU A 2 -20.56 -5.18 1.17
CA LEU A 2 -19.42 -4.43 1.75
C LEU A 2 -19.72 -4.14 3.23
N GLY A 3 -19.88 -5.20 4.03
CA GLY A 3 -20.48 -5.13 5.38
C GLY A 3 -19.51 -5.22 6.58
N GLY A 4 -18.20 -5.09 6.37
CA GLY A 4 -17.21 -5.04 7.43
C GLY A 4 -16.40 -3.75 7.35
N SER A 5 -16.20 -3.07 8.47
CA SER A 5 -15.40 -1.83 8.55
C SER A 5 -14.05 -2.05 7.86
N ALA A 6 -13.74 -1.27 6.83
CA ALA A 6 -12.49 -1.36 6.09
C ALA A 6 -11.35 -0.79 6.95
N THR A 7 -10.70 -1.62 7.75
CA THR A 7 -9.53 -1.25 8.53
C THR A 7 -8.25 -1.79 7.90
N THR A 8 -7.20 -0.96 7.94
CA THR A 8 -5.84 -1.32 7.53
C THR A 8 -5.02 -1.58 8.77
N TRP A 9 -4.23 -2.65 8.76
CA TRP A 9 -3.33 -2.99 9.85
C TRP A 9 -1.88 -2.77 9.44
N CYS A 10 -1.11 -2.14 10.33
CA CYS A 10 0.29 -1.83 10.12
C CYS A 10 1.14 -2.67 11.07
N THR A 11 1.84 -3.67 10.55
CA THR A 11 2.75 -4.53 11.34
C THR A 11 4.03 -4.78 10.56
N PRO A 12 5.23 -4.69 11.17
CA PRO A 12 6.50 -4.84 10.46
C PRO A 12 6.55 -6.13 9.65
N GLY A 13 7.05 -6.05 8.41
CA GLY A 13 7.19 -7.22 7.53
C GLY A 13 8.03 -8.33 8.19
N HIS A 14 9.13 -7.97 8.85
CA HIS A 14 9.93 -8.94 9.60
C HIS A 14 9.14 -9.65 10.72
N THR A 15 8.29 -8.93 11.46
CA THR A 15 7.42 -9.53 12.50
C THR A 15 6.39 -10.45 11.87
N LEU A 16 5.80 -10.04 10.74
CA LEU A 16 4.85 -10.84 9.97
C LEU A 16 5.45 -12.18 9.54
N ILE A 17 6.69 -12.15 9.07
CA ILE A 17 7.45 -13.34 8.62
C ILE A 17 7.89 -14.21 9.80
N THR A 18 8.31 -13.59 10.92
CA THR A 18 8.92 -14.31 12.04
C THR A 18 7.90 -14.97 12.96
N PHE A 19 6.73 -14.35 13.15
CA PHE A 19 5.71 -14.80 14.11
C PHE A 19 4.32 -15.00 13.45
N PRO A 20 4.21 -15.80 12.39
CA PRO A 20 2.99 -15.90 11.60
C PRO A 20 1.77 -16.40 12.42
N ASP A 21 1.98 -17.29 13.38
CA ASP A 21 0.89 -17.83 14.21
C ASP A 21 0.31 -16.78 15.18
N SER A 22 1.18 -15.96 15.77
CA SER A 22 0.74 -14.83 16.61
C SER A 22 -0.06 -13.83 15.78
N ILE A 23 0.39 -13.55 14.56
CA ILE A 23 -0.31 -12.68 13.64
C ILE A 23 -1.67 -13.26 13.26
N ARG A 24 -1.74 -14.54 12.89
CA ARG A 24 -2.99 -15.22 12.56
C ARG A 24 -3.98 -15.15 13.72
N SER A 25 -3.51 -15.38 14.95
CA SER A 25 -4.34 -15.23 16.15
C SER A 25 -4.93 -13.81 16.27
N VAL A 26 -4.14 -12.76 16.06
CA VAL A 26 -4.66 -11.37 16.11
C VAL A 26 -5.68 -11.12 15.01
N LEU A 27 -5.44 -11.64 13.80
CA LEU A 27 -6.37 -11.48 12.68
C LEU A 27 -7.71 -12.19 12.92
N ASP A 28 -7.68 -13.37 13.53
CA ASP A 28 -8.88 -14.18 13.80
C ASP A 28 -9.74 -13.58 14.93
N HIS A 29 -9.10 -13.01 15.96
CA HIS A 29 -9.81 -12.35 17.07
C HIS A 29 -10.16 -10.89 16.76
N GLY A 30 -9.61 -10.33 15.68
CA GLY A 30 -9.71 -8.91 15.35
C GLY A 30 -8.78 -8.04 16.20
N HIS A 31 -8.41 -6.88 15.67
CA HIS A 31 -7.54 -5.95 16.40
C HIS A 31 -8.30 -5.23 17.52
N GLU A 32 -7.61 -4.96 18.64
CA GLU A 32 -8.19 -4.49 19.91
C GLU A 32 -8.99 -3.18 19.81
N ILE A 33 -8.78 -2.40 18.75
CA ILE A 33 -9.42 -1.10 18.56
C ILE A 33 -10.85 -1.23 18.01
N VAL A 34 -11.07 -2.12 17.03
CA VAL A 34 -12.36 -2.22 16.32
C VAL A 34 -13.01 -3.59 16.50
N GLY A 35 -12.28 -4.58 17.03
CA GLY A 35 -12.78 -5.95 17.22
C GLY A 35 -13.17 -6.63 15.90
N ARG A 36 -12.54 -6.22 14.80
CA ARG A 36 -12.80 -6.73 13.45
C ARG A 36 -11.49 -7.16 12.81
N ARG A 37 -11.55 -8.17 11.94
CA ARG A 37 -10.42 -8.57 11.11
C ARG A 37 -10.07 -7.44 10.15
N PRO A 38 -8.82 -6.94 10.15
CA PRO A 38 -8.40 -5.95 9.17
C PRO A 38 -8.38 -6.58 7.77
N ARG A 39 -8.75 -5.77 6.78
CA ARG A 39 -8.79 -6.20 5.37
C ARG A 39 -7.61 -5.66 4.56
N GLY A 40 -7.01 -4.58 5.04
CA GLY A 40 -5.84 -3.95 4.43
C GLY A 40 -4.57 -4.22 5.24
N TYR A 41 -3.45 -4.21 4.53
CA TYR A 41 -2.12 -4.21 5.12
C TYR A 41 -1.34 -2.96 4.68
N ARG A 42 -0.40 -2.53 5.53
CA ARG A 42 0.66 -1.58 5.17
C ARG A 42 1.90 -1.95 5.96
N SER A 43 3.02 -2.15 5.27
CA SER A 43 4.30 -2.38 5.94
C SER A 43 4.81 -1.06 6.55
N PRO A 44 5.17 -1.04 7.85
CA PRO A 44 5.91 0.04 8.46
C PRO A 44 7.16 0.41 7.65
N SER A 45 7.38 1.71 7.46
CA SER A 45 8.47 2.24 6.64
C SER A 45 8.50 1.70 5.20
N TRP A 46 7.39 1.12 4.73
CA TRP A 46 7.27 0.44 3.44
C TRP A 46 8.32 -0.66 3.23
N ASP A 47 8.70 -1.32 4.33
CA ASP A 47 9.66 -2.44 4.32
C ASP A 47 8.99 -3.69 3.73
N PHE A 48 9.08 -3.83 2.41
CA PHE A 48 8.48 -4.92 1.65
C PHE A 48 9.57 -5.89 1.17
N SER A 49 9.34 -7.19 1.34
CA SER A 49 10.27 -8.25 0.96
C SER A 49 9.63 -9.23 -0.02
N ASP A 50 10.44 -10.08 -0.64
CA ASP A 50 9.97 -11.15 -1.54
C ASP A 50 9.01 -12.13 -0.84
N ALA A 51 9.08 -12.25 0.49
CA ALA A 51 8.19 -13.10 1.27
C ALA A 51 6.85 -12.43 1.63
N THR A 52 6.82 -11.09 1.67
CA THR A 52 5.67 -10.35 2.21
C THR A 52 4.40 -10.64 1.41
N LEU A 53 4.47 -10.55 0.07
CA LEU A 53 3.30 -10.75 -0.79
C LEU A 53 2.65 -12.12 -0.59
N GLY A 54 3.45 -13.19 -0.50
CA GLY A 54 2.94 -14.54 -0.29
C GLY A 54 2.23 -14.70 1.06
N ILE A 55 2.73 -14.07 2.12
CA ILE A 55 2.06 -14.08 3.42
C ILE A 55 0.76 -13.29 3.39
N LEU A 56 0.71 -12.17 2.69
CA LEU A 56 -0.52 -11.40 2.54
C LEU A 56 -1.61 -12.19 1.81
N GLU A 57 -1.22 -12.98 0.80
CA GLU A 57 -2.10 -13.92 0.10
C GLU A 57 -2.58 -15.04 1.04
N GLU A 58 -1.68 -15.66 1.80
CA GLU A 58 -2.02 -16.71 2.77
C GLU A 58 -3.00 -16.21 3.84
N PHE A 59 -2.84 -14.97 4.29
CA PHE A 59 -3.69 -14.37 5.32
C PHE A 59 -4.96 -13.72 4.75
N GLU A 60 -5.19 -13.84 3.44
CA GLU A 60 -6.39 -13.39 2.75
C GLU A 60 -6.63 -11.87 2.90
N PHE A 61 -5.55 -11.07 2.91
CA PHE A 61 -5.69 -9.63 2.84
C PHE A 61 -6.28 -9.21 1.49
N ALA A 62 -7.17 -8.21 1.51
CA ALA A 62 -7.82 -7.72 0.31
C ALA A 62 -6.97 -6.68 -0.43
N TRP A 63 -6.18 -5.88 0.29
CA TRP A 63 -5.27 -4.91 -0.29
C TRP A 63 -3.99 -4.70 0.53
N ASP A 64 -2.96 -4.22 -0.14
CA ASP A 64 -1.73 -3.68 0.42
C ASP A 64 -1.59 -2.19 0.02
N SER A 65 -0.81 -1.44 0.79
CA SER A 65 -0.44 -0.06 0.49
C SER A 65 1.00 0.19 0.95
N SER A 66 1.93 -0.47 0.27
CA SER A 66 3.36 -0.48 0.60
C SER A 66 4.27 -0.41 -0.63
N LEU A 67 3.75 -0.69 -1.82
CA LEU A 67 4.52 -0.74 -3.07
C LEU A 67 4.35 0.53 -3.91
N MET A 68 5.24 0.73 -4.87
CA MET A 68 5.35 1.97 -5.66
C MET A 68 5.33 1.71 -7.18
N GLY A 69 4.78 0.57 -7.63
CA GLY A 69 4.81 0.17 -9.03
C GLY A 69 3.94 0.99 -9.99
N ARG A 70 3.10 1.89 -9.45
CA ARG A 70 2.27 2.85 -10.20
C ARG A 70 2.04 4.10 -9.36
N ASP A 71 1.71 5.22 -10.00
CA ASP A 71 1.52 6.49 -9.28
C ASP A 71 0.07 6.71 -8.83
N PHE A 72 -0.91 6.60 -9.75
CA PHE A 72 -2.29 7.04 -9.49
C PHE A 72 -3.35 5.94 -9.62
N THR A 73 -2.96 4.75 -10.07
CA THR A 73 -3.88 3.64 -10.34
C THR A 73 -3.55 2.41 -9.49
N PRO A 74 -4.55 1.76 -8.88
CA PRO A 74 -4.36 0.46 -8.25
C PRO A 74 -3.89 -0.57 -9.26
N TYR A 75 -3.15 -1.55 -8.79
CA TYR A 75 -2.73 -2.67 -9.63
C TYR A 75 -2.62 -3.94 -8.81
N ARG A 76 -2.49 -5.08 -9.49
CA ARG A 76 -2.21 -6.36 -8.85
C ARG A 76 -0.71 -6.62 -9.00
N PRO A 77 0.07 -6.60 -7.91
CA PRO A 77 1.49 -6.87 -7.98
C PRO A 77 1.74 -8.29 -8.48
N ARG A 78 2.91 -8.51 -9.08
CA ARG A 78 3.33 -9.82 -9.61
C ARG A 78 4.64 -10.20 -8.93
N PRO A 79 4.81 -11.45 -8.45
CA PRO A 79 6.12 -11.98 -8.10
C PRO A 79 7.06 -11.85 -9.30
N VAL A 80 8.32 -11.51 -9.05
CA VAL A 80 9.33 -11.32 -10.10
C VAL A 80 10.54 -12.17 -9.80
N VAL A 81 10.94 -13.03 -10.74
CA VAL A 81 12.26 -13.66 -10.71
C VAL A 81 13.22 -12.70 -11.42
N VAL A 82 14.19 -12.20 -10.66
CA VAL A 82 15.16 -11.22 -11.15
C VAL A 82 16.35 -11.95 -11.77
N HIS A 83 16.62 -11.66 -13.03
CA HIS A 83 17.79 -12.16 -13.76
C HIS A 83 18.80 -11.02 -13.95
N ARG A 84 20.10 -11.34 -13.92
CA ARG A 84 21.16 -10.32 -14.03
C ARG A 84 21.40 -9.87 -15.47
N GLU A 85 21.35 -10.82 -16.40
CA GLU A 85 21.71 -10.61 -17.82
C GLU A 85 20.58 -11.03 -18.78
N GLU A 86 19.48 -11.53 -18.23
CA GLU A 86 18.30 -11.96 -18.98
C GLU A 86 17.09 -11.12 -18.56
N PRO A 87 16.01 -11.07 -19.36
CA PRO A 87 14.78 -10.41 -18.96
C PRO A 87 14.21 -11.01 -17.68
N ASN A 88 13.66 -10.16 -16.80
CA ASN A 88 12.97 -10.63 -15.61
C ASN A 88 11.70 -11.41 -15.96
N GLU A 89 11.45 -12.48 -15.22
CA GLU A 89 10.25 -13.28 -15.38
C GLU A 89 9.19 -12.83 -14.38
N PHE A 90 7.98 -12.55 -14.87
CA PHE A 90 6.86 -12.13 -14.05
C PHE A 90 5.88 -13.28 -13.84
N GLY A 91 5.58 -13.57 -12.58
CA GLY A 91 4.53 -14.49 -12.18
C GLY A 91 3.12 -13.95 -12.47
N PRO A 92 2.08 -14.73 -12.13
CA PRO A 92 0.70 -14.29 -12.25
C PRO A 92 0.38 -13.10 -11.32
N PRO A 93 -0.60 -12.25 -11.66
CA PRO A 93 -1.06 -11.17 -10.77
C PRO A 93 -1.64 -11.70 -9.46
N SER A 94 -1.27 -11.06 -8.35
CA SER A 94 -1.76 -11.38 -7.01
C SER A 94 -3.27 -11.13 -6.85
N PRO A 95 -3.98 -11.94 -6.04
CA PRO A 95 -5.33 -11.61 -5.59
C PRO A 95 -5.38 -10.37 -4.67
N VAL A 96 -4.25 -9.95 -4.09
CA VAL A 96 -4.14 -8.72 -3.30
C VAL A 96 -4.12 -7.50 -4.24
N LEU A 97 -4.96 -6.50 -3.96
CA LEU A 97 -4.93 -5.23 -4.69
C LEU A 97 -3.91 -4.28 -4.07
N GLU A 98 -3.00 -3.71 -4.85
CA GLU A 98 -2.08 -2.68 -4.36
C GLU A 98 -2.68 -1.29 -4.52
N LEU A 99 -2.64 -0.51 -3.43
CA LEU A 99 -2.91 0.93 -3.39
C LEU A 99 -1.57 1.66 -3.22
N PRO A 100 -0.93 2.09 -4.32
CA PRO A 100 0.47 2.48 -4.30
C PRO A 100 0.73 3.68 -3.39
N VAL A 101 1.88 3.64 -2.73
CA VAL A 101 2.44 4.76 -1.97
C VAL A 101 3.41 5.57 -2.83
N SER A 102 3.74 6.78 -2.37
CA SER A 102 4.73 7.64 -3.03
C SER A 102 5.50 8.44 -2.00
N TRP A 103 6.84 8.42 -2.07
CA TRP A 103 7.71 9.27 -1.25
C TRP A 103 7.45 10.77 -1.49
N TYR A 104 6.88 11.15 -2.64
CA TYR A 104 6.52 12.54 -2.92
C TYR A 104 5.25 12.99 -2.18
N MET A 105 4.42 12.04 -1.75
CA MET A 105 3.15 12.24 -1.06
C MET A 105 3.19 11.76 0.40
N ASP A 106 4.39 11.73 1.00
CA ASP A 106 4.63 11.38 2.40
C ASP A 106 5.28 12.56 3.12
N ASP A 107 4.85 12.81 4.34
CA ASP A 107 5.25 13.98 5.13
C ASP A 107 6.49 13.70 5.98
N VAL A 108 6.63 12.48 6.51
CA VAL A 108 7.72 12.10 7.42
C VAL A 108 9.11 12.37 6.81
N PRO A 109 9.45 11.95 5.58
CA PRO A 109 10.76 12.23 4.99
C PRO A 109 11.04 13.72 4.80
N ALA A 110 9.98 14.52 4.68
CA ALA A 110 10.08 15.93 4.38
C ALA A 110 10.17 16.82 5.62
N LEU A 111 9.38 16.49 6.63
CA LEU A 111 9.17 17.34 7.79
C LEU A 111 9.97 16.88 8.99
N ASP A 112 10.08 15.57 9.22
CA ASP A 112 10.73 15.03 10.41
C ASP A 112 12.25 15.02 10.28
N HIS A 113 12.91 15.66 11.24
CA HIS A 113 14.36 15.62 11.37
C HIS A 113 14.77 14.40 12.19
N VAL A 114 15.51 13.48 11.56
CA VAL A 114 16.12 12.33 12.23
C VAL A 114 17.63 12.40 12.00
N PRO A 115 18.44 12.74 13.03
CA PRO A 115 19.89 12.89 12.89
C PRO A 115 20.54 11.66 12.22
N GLY A 116 21.27 11.91 11.13
CA GLY A 116 21.97 10.85 10.37
C GLY A 116 21.09 10.02 9.44
N LEU A 117 19.77 10.28 9.37
CA LEU A 117 18.84 9.54 8.51
C LEU A 117 18.00 10.47 7.63
N LEU A 118 17.26 11.40 8.23
CA LEU A 118 16.36 12.32 7.52
C LEU A 118 16.80 13.76 7.76
N ALA A 119 17.02 14.49 6.67
CA ALA A 119 17.33 15.92 6.75
C ALA A 119 16.19 16.69 7.42
N GLY A 120 14.94 16.40 7.04
CA GLY A 120 13.74 17.02 7.58
C GLY A 120 13.68 18.54 7.37
N LEU A 121 12.79 19.19 8.12
CA LEU A 121 12.69 20.66 8.22
C LEU A 121 12.51 21.39 6.87
N MET A 122 11.95 20.72 5.85
CA MET A 122 11.63 21.36 4.59
C MET A 122 10.45 22.34 4.74
N SER A 123 10.33 23.27 3.78
CA SER A 123 9.20 24.21 3.76
C SER A 123 7.88 23.45 3.63
N THR A 124 6.95 23.71 4.57
CA THR A 124 5.59 23.17 4.53
C THR A 124 4.81 23.69 3.31
N GLU A 125 5.08 24.91 2.85
CA GLU A 125 4.52 25.45 1.62
C GLU A 125 5.03 24.68 0.39
N GLY A 126 6.30 24.31 0.38
CA GLY A 126 6.88 23.48 -0.69
C GLY A 126 6.28 22.07 -0.73
N VAL A 127 6.05 21.46 0.43
CA VAL A 127 5.36 20.16 0.54
C VAL A 127 3.91 20.28 0.04
N PHE A 128 3.18 21.29 0.49
CA PHE A 128 1.81 21.54 0.05
C PHE A 128 1.72 21.77 -1.46
N ALA A 129 2.58 22.63 -2.03
CA ALA A 129 2.62 22.90 -3.45
C ALA A 129 2.84 21.62 -4.26
N ARG A 130 3.79 20.77 -3.84
CA ARG A 130 4.03 19.46 -4.47
C ARG A 130 2.78 18.58 -4.46
N TRP A 131 2.09 18.48 -3.32
CA TRP A 131 0.90 17.63 -3.21
C TRP A 131 -0.25 18.15 -4.06
N ARG A 132 -0.48 19.47 -4.04
CA ARG A 132 -1.48 20.12 -4.89
C ARG A 132 -1.18 19.88 -6.36
N ASP A 133 0.04 20.16 -6.81
CA ASP A 133 0.41 20.02 -8.23
C ASP A 133 0.29 18.56 -8.69
N THR A 134 0.63 17.60 -7.82
CA THR A 134 0.44 16.16 -8.07
C THR A 134 -1.04 15.80 -8.20
N PHE A 135 -1.88 16.33 -7.30
CA PHE A 135 -3.32 16.13 -7.35
C PHE A 135 -3.93 16.74 -8.61
N ASP A 136 -3.60 18.00 -8.94
CA ASP A 136 -4.14 18.71 -10.10
C ASP A 136 -3.78 17.95 -11.39
N TYR A 137 -2.51 17.53 -11.53
CA TYR A 137 -2.08 16.72 -12.66
C TYR A 137 -2.89 15.42 -12.77
N ALA A 138 -2.98 14.65 -11.69
CA ALA A 138 -3.69 13.38 -11.72
C ALA A 138 -5.20 13.57 -11.94
N TYR A 139 -5.78 14.62 -11.35
CA TYR A 139 -7.17 14.97 -11.58
C TYR A 139 -7.39 15.28 -13.05
N GLU A 140 -6.50 15.99 -13.75
CA GLU A 140 -6.67 16.32 -15.17
C GLU A 140 -6.40 15.13 -16.11
N ASN A 141 -5.40 14.31 -15.80
CA ASN A 141 -4.81 13.36 -16.74
C ASN A 141 -5.10 11.89 -16.45
N GLU A 142 -5.58 11.53 -15.25
CA GLU A 142 -5.81 10.14 -14.83
C GLU A 142 -7.31 9.88 -14.58
N PRO A 143 -8.14 9.77 -15.64
CA PRO A 143 -9.58 9.59 -15.50
C PRO A 143 -9.98 8.26 -14.84
N SER A 144 -9.11 7.24 -14.92
CA SER A 144 -9.26 5.94 -14.25
C SER A 144 -8.52 5.86 -12.91
N GLY A 145 -7.81 6.91 -12.50
CA GLY A 145 -7.06 6.96 -11.24
C GLY A 145 -7.98 7.04 -10.02
N ASN A 146 -7.41 6.80 -8.83
CA ASN A 146 -8.14 6.82 -7.56
C ASN A 146 -8.63 8.21 -7.11
N ILE A 147 -8.29 9.25 -7.87
CA ILE A 147 -8.51 10.65 -7.51
C ILE A 147 -9.86 11.18 -8.01
N ARG A 148 -10.41 10.60 -9.08
CA ARG A 148 -11.78 10.92 -9.54
C ARG A 148 -12.76 9.90 -8.99
N SER A 149 -13.93 10.35 -8.53
CA SER A 149 -15.03 9.42 -8.26
C SER A 149 -15.47 8.82 -9.59
N GLN A 150 -15.32 7.51 -9.73
CA GLN A 150 -15.96 6.81 -10.83
C GLN A 150 -17.44 6.67 -10.49
N SER A 151 -18.31 7.22 -11.32
CA SER A 151 -19.73 6.90 -11.28
C SER A 151 -19.86 5.40 -11.48
N VAL A 152 -20.28 4.69 -10.43
CA VAL A 152 -20.67 3.28 -10.51
C VAL A 152 -21.83 3.21 -11.48
N THR A 153 -21.55 2.91 -12.75
CA THR A 153 -22.57 2.54 -13.71
C THR A 153 -22.95 1.10 -13.37
N THR A 154 -24.02 0.94 -12.61
CA THR A 154 -24.69 -0.36 -12.44
C THR A 154 -25.02 -0.91 -13.83
N ALA A 155 -24.37 -2.00 -14.23
CA ALA A 155 -24.79 -2.74 -15.41
C ALA A 155 -26.23 -3.25 -15.19
N PRO A 156 -27.13 -3.15 -16.19
CA PRO A 156 -28.46 -3.72 -16.08
C PRO A 156 -28.38 -5.26 -16.09
N ASN A 157 -29.23 -5.87 -15.25
CA ASN A 157 -29.36 -7.31 -15.01
C ASN A 157 -29.52 -8.16 -16.28
#